data_AF-A0AAU4ZLP6-F1
#
_entry.id   AF-A0AAU4ZLP6-F1
#
_cell.length_a   1.000
_cell.length_b   1.000
_cell.length_c   1.000
_cell.angle_alpha   90.00
_cell.angle_beta   90.00
_cell.angle_gamma   90.00
#
_symmetry.space_group_name_H-M   'P 1'
#
loop_
_entity.id
_entity.type
_entity.pdbx_description
1 polymer ?
#
loop_
_entity_poly.entity_id
_entity_poly.type
_entity_poly.pdbx_seq_one_letter_code
_entity_poly.pdbx_strand_id
1 'polypeptide(L)'
;MNDSVPAFAGYGKNDDPRAWVEANRERLPQSYGKFAALPMAYRKEIFRVSSAETKSRLWVEHLRQFGSEHPDLSENQERVLRHAVETLGDASLYAQPLLPEQDRMLEDLRGEVEAAFGGETQSLIATLGPPDLAATDCQCSTKSDYCWQGCIGSNQCHQVGGCGAGWLYTCNGWCDGP
;
A
#
# COMPACT_ATOMS: atom_id res chain seq x y z
N MET A 1 -0.49 15.55 -29.16
CA MET A 1 0.91 15.07 -29.14
C MET A 1 0.85 13.66 -28.60
N ASN A 2 1.12 12.69 -29.47
CA ASN A 2 1.08 11.26 -29.17
C ASN A 2 2.38 10.87 -28.47
N ASP A 3 2.39 10.86 -27.14
CA ASP A 3 3.47 10.23 -26.39
C ASP A 3 3.18 8.74 -26.31
N SER A 4 3.68 8.03 -27.32
CA SER A 4 3.75 6.59 -27.33
C SER A 4 4.55 6.11 -26.12
N VAL A 5 3.82 5.50 -25.20
CA VAL A 5 4.34 4.65 -24.13
C VAL A 5 5.35 3.67 -24.74
N PRO A 6 6.61 3.61 -24.28
CA PRO A 6 7.46 2.48 -24.63
C PRO A 6 6.75 1.23 -24.14
N ALA A 7 6.52 0.29 -25.05
CA ALA A 7 5.86 -0.96 -24.77
C ALA A 7 6.38 -1.57 -23.46
N PHE A 8 5.45 -1.83 -22.53
CA PHE A 8 5.64 -2.58 -21.28
C PHE A 8 5.96 -4.07 -21.57
N ALA A 9 6.93 -4.33 -22.45
CA ALA A 9 7.36 -5.65 -22.84
C ALA A 9 8.50 -6.09 -21.92
N GLY A 10 8.22 -7.07 -21.05
CA GLY A 10 9.22 -7.77 -20.26
C GLY A 10 9.23 -7.38 -18.78
N TYR A 11 8.23 -7.86 -18.03
CA TYR A 11 8.54 -8.35 -16.69
C TYR A 11 8.90 -9.82 -16.86
N GLY A 12 10.20 -10.11 -16.89
CA GLY A 12 10.66 -11.47 -16.67
C GLY A 12 10.24 -11.89 -15.25
N LYS A 13 9.83 -13.15 -15.09
CA LYS A 13 9.56 -13.79 -13.79
C LYS A 13 10.75 -13.69 -12.80
N ASN A 14 11.90 -13.20 -13.26
CA ASN A 14 13.17 -13.08 -12.54
C ASN A 14 13.71 -11.64 -12.45
N ASP A 15 12.95 -10.62 -12.86
CA ASP A 15 13.45 -9.24 -12.81
C ASP A 15 13.41 -8.71 -11.36
N ASP A 16 14.56 -8.27 -10.85
CA ASP A 16 14.71 -7.64 -9.53
C ASP A 16 13.97 -6.28 -9.51
N PRO A 17 12.86 -6.13 -8.77
CA PRO A 17 12.07 -4.90 -8.75
C PRO A 17 12.87 -3.69 -8.27
N ARG A 18 13.83 -3.89 -7.35
CA ARG A 18 14.67 -2.81 -6.83
C ARG A 18 15.62 -2.31 -7.92
N ALA A 19 16.30 -3.22 -8.62
CA ALA A 19 17.21 -2.87 -9.70
C ALA A 19 16.47 -2.13 -10.83
N TRP A 20 15.25 -2.56 -11.15
CA TRP A 20 14.42 -1.87 -12.13
C TRP A 20 14.04 -0.45 -11.68
N VAL A 21 13.62 -0.27 -10.42
CA VAL A 21 13.28 1.05 -9.86
C VAL A 21 14.49 1.99 -9.88
N GLU A 22 15.67 1.47 -9.55
CA GLU A 22 16.92 2.24 -9.61
C GLU A 22 17.27 2.70 -11.02
N ALA A 23 17.11 1.82 -12.02
CA ALA A 23 17.36 2.14 -13.42
C ALA A 23 16.30 3.11 -14.02
N ASN A 24 15.11 3.19 -13.43
CA ASN A 24 13.97 3.94 -13.97
C ASN A 24 13.52 5.11 -13.09
N ARG A 25 14.36 5.62 -12.17
CA ARG A 25 13.98 6.65 -11.17
C ARG A 25 13.26 7.87 -11.75
N GLU A 26 13.74 8.40 -12.87
CA GLU A 26 13.15 9.59 -13.51
C GLU A 26 11.84 9.30 -14.26
N ARG A 27 11.49 8.01 -14.40
CA ARG A 27 10.37 7.53 -15.21
C ARG A 27 9.35 6.75 -14.39
N LEU A 28 9.48 6.74 -13.06
CA LEU A 28 8.57 6.00 -12.19
C LEU A 28 7.13 6.51 -12.35
N PRO A 29 6.13 5.62 -12.33
CA PRO A 29 4.73 6.00 -12.41
C PRO A 29 4.37 7.03 -11.33
N GLN A 30 3.82 8.16 -11.77
CA GLN A 30 3.32 9.18 -10.85
C GLN A 30 1.81 9.01 -10.61
N SER A 31 1.01 8.58 -11.59
CA SER A 31 -0.44 8.38 -11.44
C SER A 31 -0.78 7.03 -10.79
N TYR A 32 -1.82 6.99 -9.95
CA TYR A 32 -2.31 5.76 -9.34
C TYR A 32 -2.65 4.66 -10.34
N GLY A 33 -3.36 4.96 -11.45
CA GLY A 33 -3.75 3.93 -12.42
C GLY A 33 -2.57 3.16 -13.03
N LYS A 34 -1.46 3.85 -13.37
CA LYS A 34 -0.23 3.21 -13.85
C LYS A 34 0.51 2.47 -12.74
N PHE A 35 0.47 3.01 -11.51
CA PHE A 35 1.09 2.39 -10.35
C PHE A 35 0.37 1.08 -9.96
N ALA A 36 -0.95 1.10 -9.86
CA ALA A 36 -1.80 -0.02 -9.46
C ALA A 36 -1.76 -1.21 -10.46
N ALA A 37 -1.42 -0.94 -11.72
CA ALA A 37 -1.26 -1.96 -12.75
C ALA A 37 0.04 -2.79 -12.62
N LEU A 38 0.96 -2.38 -11.75
CA LEU A 38 2.23 -3.08 -11.55
C LEU A 38 2.11 -4.23 -10.54
N PRO A 39 2.94 -5.28 -10.66
CA PRO A 39 3.03 -6.33 -9.64
C PRO A 39 3.36 -5.74 -8.26
N MET A 40 2.92 -6.40 -7.19
CA MET A 40 3.02 -5.87 -5.81
C MET A 40 4.45 -5.51 -5.42
N ALA A 41 5.43 -6.35 -5.79
CA ALA A 41 6.83 -6.12 -5.47
C ALA A 41 7.37 -4.81 -6.09
N TYR A 42 6.95 -4.48 -7.32
CA TYR A 42 7.29 -3.21 -7.98
C TYR A 42 6.59 -2.03 -7.31
N ARG A 43 5.31 -2.16 -6.96
CA ARG A 43 4.57 -1.12 -6.25
C ARG A 43 5.23 -0.76 -4.92
N LYS A 44 5.63 -1.75 -4.12
CA LYS A 44 6.32 -1.53 -2.84
C LYS A 44 7.67 -0.82 -3.04
N GLU A 45 8.48 -1.24 -4.02
CA GLU A 45 9.77 -0.59 -4.30
C GLU A 45 9.63 0.85 -4.81
N ILE A 46 8.66 1.10 -5.70
CA ILE A 46 8.34 2.45 -6.18
C ILE A 46 7.86 3.32 -5.02
N PHE A 47 6.94 2.80 -4.21
CA PHE A 47 6.42 3.51 -3.05
C PHE A 47 7.56 3.86 -2.09
N ARG A 48 8.44 2.90 -1.76
CA ARG A 48 9.59 3.10 -0.86
C ARG A 48 10.44 4.31 -1.26
N VAL A 49 10.79 4.44 -2.54
CA VAL A 49 11.65 5.52 -3.05
C VAL A 49 10.91 6.81 -3.40
N SER A 50 9.57 6.79 -3.38
CA SER A 50 8.74 7.96 -3.69
C SER A 50 8.81 9.01 -2.58
N SER A 51 8.62 10.27 -2.96
CA SER A 51 8.48 11.37 -2.00
C SER A 51 7.22 11.21 -1.14
N ALA A 52 7.16 11.91 -0.02
CA ALA A 52 6.01 11.92 0.88
C ALA A 52 4.72 12.36 0.16
N GLU A 53 4.83 13.36 -0.71
CA GLU A 53 3.72 13.91 -1.50
C GLU A 53 3.20 12.90 -2.53
N THR A 54 4.10 12.15 -3.17
CA THR A 54 3.67 11.09 -4.09
C THR A 54 3.01 9.95 -3.33
N LYS A 55 3.55 9.55 -2.18
CA LYS A 55 2.95 8.51 -1.33
C LYS A 55 1.53 8.89 -0.89
N SER A 56 1.34 10.08 -0.34
CA SER A 56 0.03 10.53 0.11
C SER A 56 -0.96 10.67 -1.04
N ARG A 57 -0.52 11.21 -2.18
CA ARG A 57 -1.37 11.33 -3.38
C ARG A 57 -1.82 9.96 -3.91
N LEU A 58 -0.94 8.95 -3.93
CA LEU A 58 -1.32 7.60 -4.36
C LEU A 58 -2.40 6.99 -3.44
N TRP A 59 -2.29 7.18 -2.13
CA TRP A 59 -3.32 6.73 -1.17
C TRP A 59 -4.65 7.47 -1.35
N VAL A 60 -4.62 8.79 -1.55
CA VAL A 60 -5.83 9.57 -1.82
C VAL A 60 -6.51 9.11 -3.11
N GLU A 61 -5.74 8.90 -4.18
CA GLU A 61 -6.26 8.41 -5.46
C GLU A 61 -6.86 6.99 -5.32
N HIS A 62 -6.21 6.10 -4.58
CA HIS A 62 -6.70 4.75 -4.26
C HIS A 62 -8.05 4.79 -3.53
N LEU A 63 -8.14 5.52 -2.42
CA LEU A 63 -9.35 5.59 -1.60
C LEU A 63 -10.51 6.28 -2.33
N ARG A 64 -10.22 7.30 -3.15
CA ARG A 64 -11.23 7.93 -4.01
C ARG A 64 -11.74 6.96 -5.08
N GLN A 65 -10.87 6.15 -5.66
CA GLN A 65 -11.29 5.12 -6.61
C GLN A 65 -12.19 4.08 -5.93
N PHE A 66 -11.81 3.61 -4.73
CA PHE A 66 -12.66 2.72 -3.93
C PHE A 66 -14.06 3.32 -3.72
N GLY A 67 -14.16 4.57 -3.24
CA GLY A 67 -15.45 5.22 -3.05
C GLY A 67 -16.28 5.39 -4.34
N SER A 68 -15.63 5.50 -5.50
CA SER A 68 -16.34 5.57 -6.79
C SER A 68 -16.82 4.21 -7.31
N GLU A 69 -16.17 3.12 -6.90
CA GLU A 69 -16.53 1.74 -7.24
C GLU A 69 -17.64 1.19 -6.34
N HIS A 70 -17.87 1.83 -5.19
CA HIS A 70 -18.86 1.46 -4.18
C HIS A 70 -19.89 2.60 -4.00
N PRO A 71 -20.86 2.78 -4.91
CA PRO A 71 -21.83 3.89 -4.84
C PRO A 71 -22.90 3.72 -3.74
N ASP A 72 -22.93 2.57 -3.05
CA ASP A 72 -23.91 2.18 -2.04
C ASP A 72 -23.37 2.21 -0.61
N LEU A 73 -22.26 2.92 -0.37
CA LEU A 73 -21.71 3.12 0.97
C LEU A 73 -22.75 3.75 1.91
N SER A 74 -22.84 3.23 3.12
CA SER A 74 -23.59 3.86 4.20
C SER A 74 -22.93 5.17 4.65
N GLU A 75 -23.69 6.05 5.30
CA GLU A 75 -23.15 7.30 5.87
C GLU A 75 -21.94 7.07 6.80
N ASN A 76 -21.95 5.97 7.56
CA ASN A 76 -20.83 5.61 8.42
C ASN A 76 -19.59 5.21 7.62
N GLN A 77 -19.76 4.42 6.55
CA GLN A 77 -18.66 4.03 5.67
C GLN A 77 -18.08 5.23 4.91
N GLU A 78 -18.93 6.14 4.40
CA GLU A 78 -18.46 7.38 3.77
C GLU A 78 -17.67 8.25 4.73
N ARG A 79 -18.11 8.36 6.00
CA ARG A 79 -17.39 9.09 7.05
C ARG A 79 -16.02 8.48 7.31
N VAL A 80 -15.94 7.15 7.46
CA VAL A 80 -14.67 6.45 7.71
C VAL A 80 -13.74 6.53 6.50
N LEU A 81 -14.28 6.39 5.28
CA LEU A 81 -13.50 6.56 4.04
C LEU A 81 -12.90 7.97 3.94
N ARG A 82 -13.68 9.00 4.27
CA ARG A 82 -13.17 10.38 4.31
C ARG A 82 -12.08 10.56 5.36
N HIS A 83 -12.24 9.98 6.55
CA HIS A 83 -11.20 9.99 7.58
C HIS A 83 -9.92 9.29 7.10
N ALA A 84 -10.03 8.13 6.42
CA ALA A 84 -8.89 7.46 5.81
C ALA A 84 -8.19 8.33 4.74
N VAL A 85 -8.95 9.06 3.92
CA VAL A 85 -8.43 10.01 2.91
C VAL A 85 -7.68 11.16 3.58
N GLU A 86 -8.20 11.70 4.68
CA GLU A 86 -7.56 12.78 5.43
C GLU A 86 -6.26 12.29 6.08
N THR A 87 -6.29 11.14 6.75
CA THR A 87 -5.14 10.57 7.48
C THR A 87 -4.03 10.10 6.54
N LEU A 88 -4.35 9.27 5.53
CA LEU A 88 -3.35 8.78 4.57
C LEU A 88 -3.00 9.82 3.50
N GLY A 89 -3.78 10.91 3.41
CA GLY A 89 -3.49 12.06 2.55
C GLY A 89 -2.50 13.06 3.16
N ASP A 90 -2.21 12.97 4.46
CA ASP A 90 -1.20 13.81 5.08
C ASP A 90 0.22 13.34 4.68
N ALA A 91 0.92 14.16 3.89
CA ALA A 91 2.30 13.89 3.51
C ALA A 91 3.24 13.77 4.72
N SER A 92 2.94 14.47 5.83
CA SER A 92 3.78 14.44 7.03
C SER A 92 3.87 13.05 7.66
N LEU A 93 2.84 12.21 7.45
CA LEU A 93 2.79 10.82 7.89
C LEU A 93 3.90 9.95 7.28
N TYR A 94 4.38 10.32 6.08
CA TYR A 94 5.41 9.58 5.36
C TYR A 94 6.84 10.07 5.64
N ALA A 95 6.99 11.03 6.56
CA ALA A 95 8.29 11.38 7.12
C ALA A 95 8.71 10.32 8.14
N GLN A 96 9.64 9.44 7.75
CA GLN A 96 10.15 8.37 8.63
C GLN A 96 11.23 8.91 9.59
N PRO A 97 11.34 8.38 10.83
CA PRO A 97 10.57 7.25 11.38
C PRO A 97 9.16 7.63 11.88
N LEU A 98 8.25 6.65 11.88
CA LEU A 98 6.90 6.80 12.44
C LEU A 98 6.93 7.11 13.94
N LEU A 99 6.25 8.17 14.36
CA LEU A 99 6.15 8.58 15.76
C LEU A 99 5.11 7.73 16.52
N PRO A 100 5.24 7.55 17.85
CA PRO A 100 4.28 6.76 18.64
C PRO A 100 2.83 7.29 18.61
N GLU A 101 2.63 8.57 18.34
CA GLU A 101 1.31 9.17 18.13
C GLU A 101 0.71 8.83 16.76
N GLN A 102 1.53 8.85 15.71
CA GLN A 102 1.13 8.44 14.37
C GLN A 102 0.80 6.94 14.33
N ASP A 103 1.56 6.13 15.07
CA ASP A 103 1.31 4.70 15.22
C ASP A 103 -0.06 4.41 15.86
N ARG A 104 -0.39 5.10 16.96
CA ARG A 104 -1.70 4.97 17.61
C ARG A 104 -2.82 5.43 16.69
N MET A 105 -2.64 6.57 16.01
CA MET A 105 -3.60 7.07 15.03
C MET A 105 -3.89 6.07 13.91
N LEU A 106 -2.86 5.34 13.43
CA LEU A 106 -3.02 4.33 12.39
C LEU A 106 -3.75 3.08 12.89
N GLU A 107 -3.49 2.65 14.12
CA GLU A 107 -4.23 1.54 14.73
C GLU A 107 -5.69 1.92 15.05
N ASP A 108 -5.94 3.16 15.47
CA ASP A 108 -7.31 3.69 15.64
C ASP A 108 -8.04 3.73 14.29
N LEU A 109 -7.37 4.24 13.23
CA LEU A 109 -7.92 4.24 11.87
C LEU A 109 -8.24 2.81 11.39
N ARG A 110 -7.33 1.86 11.64
CA ARG A 110 -7.57 0.45 11.32
C ARG A 110 -8.84 -0.05 12.00
N GLY A 111 -9.00 0.20 13.30
CA GLY A 111 -10.20 -0.23 14.05
C GLY A 111 -11.49 0.39 13.50
N GLU A 112 -11.46 1.66 13.09
CA GLU A 112 -12.60 2.32 12.45
C GLU A 112 -12.95 1.69 11.09
N VAL A 113 -11.94 1.42 10.26
CA VAL A 113 -12.12 0.78 8.95
C VAL A 113 -12.64 -0.64 9.12
N GLU A 114 -12.09 -1.41 10.04
CA GLU A 114 -12.52 -2.78 10.33
C GLU A 114 -13.98 -2.83 10.81
N ALA A 115 -14.37 -1.92 11.69
CA ALA A 115 -15.75 -1.82 12.17
C ALA A 115 -16.75 -1.43 11.05
N ALA A 116 -16.32 -0.64 10.06
CA ALA A 116 -17.20 -0.14 9.00
C ALA A 116 -17.22 -1.02 7.73
N PHE A 117 -16.11 -1.68 7.41
CA PHE A 117 -15.90 -2.38 6.13
C PHE A 117 -15.57 -3.87 6.29
N GLY A 118 -15.23 -4.34 7.50
CA GLY A 118 -14.95 -5.75 7.76
C GLY A 118 -13.90 -6.31 6.80
N GLY A 119 -14.30 -7.27 5.96
CA GLY A 119 -13.40 -7.99 5.05
C GLY A 119 -12.68 -7.13 4.01
N GLU A 120 -13.13 -5.91 3.74
CA GLU A 120 -12.47 -5.01 2.78
C GLU A 120 -11.33 -4.17 3.39
N THR A 121 -11.12 -4.26 4.70
CA THR A 121 -10.14 -3.45 5.45
C THR A 121 -8.73 -3.54 4.86
N GLN A 122 -8.28 -4.75 4.51
CA GLN A 122 -6.96 -4.94 3.90
C GLN A 122 -6.84 -4.25 2.54
N SER A 123 -7.90 -4.34 1.72
CA SER A 123 -7.93 -3.72 0.39
C SER A 123 -7.96 -2.19 0.47
N LEU A 124 -8.54 -1.62 1.53
CA LEU A 124 -8.69 -0.18 1.75
C LEU A 124 -7.42 0.51 2.27
N ILE A 125 -6.76 -0.07 3.27
CA ILE A 125 -5.68 0.63 4.01
C ILE A 125 -4.38 -0.13 4.13
N ALA A 126 -4.32 -1.41 3.71
CA ALA A 126 -3.10 -2.22 3.79
C ALA A 126 -2.57 -2.68 2.42
N THR A 127 -3.30 -2.39 1.34
CA THR A 127 -2.92 -2.76 -0.03
C THR A 127 -3.17 -1.59 -0.97
N LEU A 128 -2.10 -1.01 -1.52
CA LEU A 128 -2.23 0.10 -2.45
C LEU A 128 -2.40 -0.42 -3.89
N GLY A 129 -3.64 -0.60 -4.31
CA GLY A 129 -4.03 -1.25 -5.57
C GLY A 129 -4.53 -2.68 -5.38
N PRO A 130 -4.82 -3.43 -6.47
CA PRO A 130 -5.37 -4.77 -6.36
C PRO A 130 -4.43 -5.74 -5.62
N PRO A 131 -4.96 -6.78 -4.96
CA PRO A 131 -4.13 -7.82 -4.35
C PRO A 131 -3.34 -8.58 -5.41
N ASP A 132 -2.13 -9.00 -5.06
CA ASP A 132 -1.29 -9.85 -5.90
C ASP A 132 -1.17 -11.22 -5.23
N LEU A 133 -1.60 -12.27 -5.94
CA LEU A 133 -1.65 -13.63 -5.41
C LEU A 133 -0.27 -14.32 -5.40
N ALA A 134 0.77 -13.67 -5.92
CA ALA A 134 2.09 -14.27 -6.13
C ALA A 134 3.22 -13.63 -5.30
N ALA A 135 2.93 -13.08 -4.11
CA ALA A 135 3.97 -12.44 -3.28
C ALA A 135 5.02 -13.46 -2.77
N THR A 136 6.27 -13.31 -3.20
CA THR A 136 7.40 -14.22 -2.87
C THR A 136 8.34 -13.72 -1.78
N ASP A 137 8.02 -12.61 -1.11
CA ASP A 137 8.84 -11.92 -0.10
C ASP A 137 7.98 -11.51 1.11
N CYS A 138 8.55 -10.91 2.16
CA CYS A 138 7.83 -10.54 3.39
C CYS A 138 6.46 -9.89 3.06
N GLN A 139 5.39 -10.47 3.59
CA GLN A 139 4.01 -10.13 3.22
C GLN A 139 3.32 -9.24 4.26
N CYS A 140 3.74 -9.34 5.53
CA CYS A 140 3.08 -8.69 6.65
C CYS A 140 4.07 -8.01 7.59
N SER A 141 3.51 -7.21 8.50
CA SER A 141 4.23 -6.63 9.63
C SER A 141 3.69 -7.20 10.93
N THR A 142 4.57 -7.65 11.82
CA THR A 142 4.19 -8.09 13.17
C THR A 142 3.65 -6.95 14.04
N LYS A 143 3.80 -5.70 13.59
CA LYS A 143 3.31 -4.51 14.30
C LYS A 143 1.92 -4.04 13.82
N SER A 144 1.62 -4.22 12.54
CA SER A 144 0.34 -3.84 11.94
C SER A 144 -0.06 -4.93 10.95
N ASP A 145 -0.76 -5.92 11.48
CA ASP A 145 -1.01 -7.22 10.87
C ASP A 145 -2.41 -7.30 10.26
N TYR A 146 -2.49 -7.70 8.99
CA TYR A 146 -3.74 -7.89 8.23
C TYR A 146 -3.91 -9.34 7.76
N CYS A 147 -3.12 -10.26 8.29
CA CYS A 147 -3.21 -11.68 8.00
C CYS A 147 -4.39 -12.32 8.75
N TRP A 148 -4.94 -13.39 8.17
CA TRP A 148 -6.07 -14.10 8.75
C TRP A 148 -5.72 -14.83 10.07
N GLN A 149 -4.64 -15.63 10.11
CA GLN A 149 -4.18 -16.28 11.35
C GLN A 149 -3.01 -15.56 12.03
N GLY A 150 -2.66 -14.40 11.51
CA GLY A 150 -1.62 -13.54 12.03
C GLY A 150 -0.31 -13.58 11.26
N CYS A 151 0.58 -12.65 11.60
CA CYS A 151 1.88 -12.46 10.98
C CYS A 151 2.98 -13.19 11.74
N ILE A 152 3.57 -14.21 11.13
CA ILE A 152 4.74 -14.92 11.67
C ILE A 152 6.00 -14.14 11.31
N GLY A 153 6.65 -13.54 12.31
CA GLY A 153 7.89 -12.81 12.14
C GLY A 153 9.04 -13.68 11.58
N SER A 154 9.81 -13.14 10.65
CA SER A 154 10.93 -13.82 9.99
C SER A 154 12.05 -12.85 9.60
N ASN A 155 13.29 -13.33 9.75
CA ASN A 155 14.49 -12.66 9.23
C ASN A 155 14.96 -13.27 7.89
N GLN A 156 14.18 -14.18 7.30
CA GLN A 156 14.49 -14.90 6.06
C GLN A 156 13.86 -14.25 4.82
N CYS A 157 13.50 -12.96 4.92
CA CYS A 157 12.87 -12.19 3.84
C CYS A 157 13.37 -10.73 3.88
N HIS A 158 13.15 -9.98 2.80
CA HIS A 158 13.65 -8.61 2.69
C HIS A 158 12.81 -7.66 3.55
N GLN A 159 13.42 -7.19 4.64
CA GLN A 159 12.74 -6.31 5.59
C GLN A 159 12.75 -4.86 5.12
N VAL A 160 11.70 -4.48 4.38
CA VAL A 160 11.49 -3.12 3.86
C VAL A 160 10.13 -2.57 4.25
N GLY A 161 9.98 -1.25 4.22
CA GLY A 161 8.66 -0.61 4.31
C GLY A 161 7.75 -1.05 3.17
N GLY A 162 6.43 -1.08 3.40
CA GLY A 162 5.47 -1.60 2.42
C GLY A 162 4.41 -2.52 3.01
N CYS A 163 4.28 -2.60 4.34
CA CYS A 163 3.29 -3.41 5.03
C CYS A 163 2.51 -2.57 6.04
N GLY A 164 1.41 -3.15 6.55
CA GLY A 164 0.54 -2.50 7.52
C GLY A 164 -0.25 -1.32 6.96
N ALA A 165 -0.91 -0.58 7.86
CA ALA A 165 -1.70 0.59 7.49
C ALA A 165 -0.84 1.62 6.73
N GLY A 166 -1.34 2.10 5.59
CA GLY A 166 -0.67 3.13 4.79
C GLY A 166 0.67 2.69 4.19
N TRP A 167 1.05 1.41 4.28
CA TRP A 167 2.38 0.89 3.93
C TRP A 167 3.53 1.52 4.74
N LEU A 168 3.24 1.94 5.97
CA LEU A 168 4.20 2.64 6.84
C LEU A 168 5.06 1.71 7.70
N TYR A 169 4.71 0.42 7.74
CA TYR A 169 5.36 -0.57 8.59
C TYR A 169 6.34 -1.41 7.78
N THR A 170 7.42 -1.82 8.46
CA THR A 170 8.37 -2.78 7.92
C THR A 170 7.68 -4.13 7.74
N CYS A 171 7.76 -4.66 6.53
CA CYS A 171 7.44 -6.04 6.23
C CYS A 171 8.50 -6.93 6.90
N ASN A 172 8.10 -7.80 7.82
CA ASN A 172 9.03 -8.61 8.60
C ASN A 172 8.48 -10.00 8.92
N GLY A 173 7.52 -10.48 8.13
CA GLY A 173 6.93 -11.79 8.34
C GLY A 173 6.09 -12.28 7.18
N TRP A 174 5.48 -13.45 7.40
CA TRP A 174 4.59 -14.14 6.47
C TRP A 174 3.21 -14.32 7.13
N CYS A 175 2.15 -14.20 6.33
CA CYS A 175 0.82 -14.54 6.83
C CYS A 175 0.73 -16.04 7.07
N ASP A 176 0.26 -16.44 8.25
CA ASP A 176 -0.09 -17.83 8.53
C ASP A 176 -1.50 -18.14 8.02
N GLY A 177 -1.66 -19.31 7.39
CA GLY A 177 -2.91 -19.74 6.75
C GLY A 177 -3.13 -19.27 5.30
N PRO A 178 -4.25 -19.70 4.66
CA PRO A 178 -4.61 -19.29 3.31
C PRO A 178 -5.08 -17.83 3.23
#